data_AF-A0A4C1U7N7-F1
#
_entry.id   AF-A0A4C1U7N7-F1
#
_cell.length_a   1.000
_cell.length_b   1.000
_cell.length_c   1.000
_cell.angle_alpha   90.00
_cell.angle_beta   90.00
_cell.angle_gamma   90.00
#
_symmetry.space_group_name_H-M   'P 1'
#
loop_
_entity.id
_entity.type
_entity.pdbx_description
1 polymer ?
#
loop_
_entity_poly.entity_id
_entity_poly.type
_entity_poly.pdbx_seq_one_letter_code
_entity_poly.pdbx_strand_id
1 'polypeptide(L)'
;MLNKDLIKEDESNFESLLNQSMYLCLSFGRVGADMRCVLTPLFRENLLKSFHNSLERANAQFEAQMKSYKVPNIKNVPRPVNENMAPSPPETLLDYYPLAEYCNGLLITLNSLRITAPLNIVKEVYKAFEDSLTQTVKVLIAFYHREQQAFTDVERQNFVSYCVCFTEDFVPYIVKCLSMSFPSTAVAEQLGVTLSVLQDSKVLHIDRLKLCEQLDNITSIIT
;
A
#
# COMPACT_ATOMS: atom_id res chain seq x y z
N MET A 1 -1.39 -28.20 -13.17
CA MET A 1 -2.83 -27.88 -13.19
C MET A 1 -3.15 -26.93 -12.04
N LEU A 2 -2.93 -27.31 -10.77
CA LEU A 2 -3.20 -26.44 -9.60
C LEU A 2 -2.66 -24.98 -9.69
N ASN A 3 -1.40 -24.76 -10.05
CA ASN A 3 -0.80 -23.41 -10.14
C ASN A 3 -1.44 -22.53 -11.24
N LYS A 4 -2.08 -23.12 -12.25
CA LYS A 4 -2.80 -22.38 -13.31
C LYS A 4 -4.23 -22.05 -12.91
N ASP A 5 -4.83 -22.84 -12.02
CA ASP A 5 -6.22 -22.68 -11.60
C ASP A 5 -6.34 -21.75 -10.38
N LEU A 6 -5.32 -21.70 -9.51
CA LEU A 6 -5.22 -20.73 -8.40
C LEU A 6 -5.28 -19.26 -8.85
N ILE A 7 -4.85 -18.96 -10.08
CA ILE A 7 -4.84 -17.61 -10.65
C ILE A 7 -6.27 -17.16 -11.04
N LYS A 8 -7.21 -18.09 -11.19
CA LYS A 8 -8.57 -17.83 -11.70
C LYS A 8 -9.64 -17.76 -10.61
N GLU A 9 -9.30 -18.08 -9.37
CA GLU A 9 -10.24 -18.09 -8.25
C GLU A 9 -10.38 -16.67 -7.67
N ASP A 10 -11.61 -16.26 -7.37
CA ASP A 10 -11.89 -15.03 -6.63
C ASP A 10 -11.33 -15.12 -5.19
N GLU A 11 -11.10 -13.98 -4.53
CA GLU A 11 -10.47 -13.91 -3.19
C GLU A 11 -11.11 -14.84 -2.16
N SER A 12 -12.46 -14.93 -2.13
CA SER A 12 -13.19 -15.82 -1.22
C SER A 12 -12.96 -17.31 -1.51
N ASN A 13 -12.75 -17.66 -2.78
CA ASN A 13 -12.49 -19.04 -3.17
C ASN A 13 -11.05 -19.44 -2.87
N PHE A 14 -10.09 -18.52 -3.06
CA PHE A 14 -8.70 -18.74 -2.72
C PHE A 14 -8.50 -19.00 -1.22
N GLU A 15 -9.15 -18.21 -0.37
CA GLU A 15 -9.11 -18.40 1.08
C GLU A 15 -9.69 -19.75 1.51
N SER A 16 -10.87 -20.09 1.00
CA SER A 16 -11.52 -21.37 1.27
C SER A 16 -10.64 -22.55 0.86
N LEU A 17 -10.06 -22.48 -0.35
CA LEU A 17 -9.18 -23.51 -0.88
C LEU A 17 -7.89 -23.64 -0.06
N LEU A 18 -7.28 -22.52 0.36
CA LEU A 18 -6.10 -22.53 1.23
C LEU A 18 -6.44 -23.19 2.57
N ASN A 19 -7.52 -22.76 3.22
CA ASN A 19 -7.94 -23.31 4.51
C ASN A 19 -8.21 -24.81 4.41
N GLN A 20 -8.99 -25.25 3.43
CA GLN A 20 -9.26 -26.67 3.18
C GLN A 20 -7.97 -27.47 2.92
N SER A 21 -7.04 -26.92 2.13
CA SER A 21 -5.75 -27.54 1.86
C SER A 21 -4.89 -27.67 3.12
N MET A 22 -4.90 -26.66 4.00
CA MET A 22 -4.17 -26.70 5.27
C MET A 22 -4.79 -27.69 6.26
N TYR A 23 -6.12 -27.73 6.36
CA TYR A 23 -6.84 -28.73 7.17
C TYR A 23 -6.57 -30.16 6.68
N LEU A 24 -6.53 -30.37 5.36
CA LEU A 24 -6.17 -31.65 4.76
C LEU A 24 -4.75 -32.06 5.18
N CYS A 25 -3.76 -31.16 5.01
CA CYS A 25 -2.38 -31.47 5.39
C CYS A 25 -2.23 -31.75 6.89
N LEU A 26 -2.93 -31.00 7.75
CA LEU A 26 -2.94 -31.25 9.19
C LEU A 26 -3.50 -32.63 9.53
N SER A 27 -4.55 -33.06 8.82
CA SER A 27 -5.18 -34.37 9.01
C SER A 27 -4.24 -35.51 8.61
N PHE A 28 -3.57 -35.40 7.46
CA PHE A 28 -2.59 -36.38 6.98
C PHE A 28 -1.25 -36.32 7.73
N GLY A 29 -0.89 -35.19 8.32
CA GLY A 29 0.31 -35.05 9.15
C GLY A 29 0.32 -36.00 10.35
N ARG A 30 -0.85 -36.37 10.87
CA ARG A 30 -0.98 -37.37 11.97
C ARG A 30 -0.50 -38.77 11.60
N VAL A 31 -0.48 -39.10 10.31
CA VAL A 31 0.03 -40.37 9.77
C VAL A 31 1.37 -40.21 9.05
N GLY A 32 2.04 -39.07 9.23
CA GLY A 32 3.36 -38.78 8.65
C GLY A 32 3.34 -38.27 7.20
N ALA A 33 2.16 -37.94 6.65
CA ALA A 33 2.00 -37.48 5.26
C ALA A 33 1.68 -35.96 5.19
N ASP A 34 2.50 -35.12 5.84
CA ASP A 34 2.30 -33.67 5.82
C ASP A 34 2.83 -33.03 4.52
N MET A 35 1.94 -32.40 3.76
CA MET A 35 2.25 -31.77 2.47
C MET A 35 2.37 -30.23 2.54
N ARG A 36 2.32 -29.61 3.74
CA ARG A 36 2.42 -28.14 3.87
C ARG A 36 3.69 -27.58 3.24
N CYS A 37 4.81 -28.28 3.35
CA CYS A 37 6.08 -27.87 2.74
C CYS A 37 6.01 -27.72 1.21
N VAL A 38 5.08 -28.41 0.55
CA VAL A 38 4.88 -28.36 -0.90
C VAL A 38 3.77 -27.37 -1.27
N LEU A 39 2.68 -27.33 -0.51
CA LEU A 39 1.54 -26.46 -0.80
C LEU A 39 1.79 -25.00 -0.43
N THR A 40 2.40 -24.72 0.72
CA THR A 40 2.63 -23.35 1.20
C THR A 40 3.39 -22.48 0.19
N PRO A 41 4.47 -22.96 -0.48
CA PRO A 41 5.13 -22.19 -1.52
C PRO A 41 4.22 -21.84 -2.72
N LEU A 42 3.35 -22.77 -3.14
CA LEU A 42 2.45 -22.54 -4.28
C LEU A 42 1.41 -21.45 -3.98
N PHE A 43 0.78 -21.51 -2.81
CA PHE A 43 -0.18 -20.48 -2.38
C PHE A 43 0.52 -19.14 -2.19
N ARG A 44 1.73 -19.13 -1.62
CA ARG A 44 2.54 -17.91 -1.46
C ARG A 44 2.84 -17.24 -2.80
N GLU A 45 3.30 -18.00 -3.79
CA GLU A 45 3.62 -17.46 -5.12
C GLU A 45 2.38 -16.85 -5.79
N ASN A 46 1.23 -17.52 -5.70
CA ASN A 46 -0.01 -16.99 -6.27
C ASN A 46 -0.48 -15.72 -5.55
N LEU A 47 -0.39 -15.70 -4.23
CA LEU A 47 -0.71 -14.53 -3.40
C LEU A 47 0.16 -13.33 -3.78
N LEU A 48 1.47 -13.52 -3.90
CA LEU A 48 2.41 -12.48 -4.31
C LEU A 48 2.14 -11.98 -5.73
N LYS A 49 1.85 -12.88 -6.68
CA LYS A 49 1.50 -12.48 -8.05
C LYS A 49 0.23 -11.63 -8.08
N SER A 50 -0.82 -12.05 -7.38
CA SER A 50 -2.07 -11.30 -7.28
C SER A 50 -1.85 -9.92 -6.63
N PHE A 51 -1.08 -9.90 -5.54
CA PHE A 51 -0.67 -8.68 -4.85
C PHE A 51 0.05 -7.69 -5.79
N HIS A 52 1.11 -8.13 -6.48
CA HIS A 52 1.87 -7.28 -7.40
C HIS A 52 0.99 -6.78 -8.55
N ASN A 53 0.17 -7.64 -9.15
CA ASN A 53 -0.77 -7.26 -10.20
C ASN A 53 -1.77 -6.20 -9.72
N SER A 54 -2.29 -6.35 -8.49
CA SER A 54 -3.23 -5.40 -7.92
C SER A 54 -2.59 -4.04 -7.63
N LEU A 55 -1.37 -4.06 -7.10
CA LEU A 55 -0.59 -2.85 -6.85
C LEU A 55 -0.22 -2.12 -8.14
N GLU A 56 0.20 -2.86 -9.17
CA GLU A 56 0.52 -2.33 -10.50
C GLU A 56 -0.71 -1.68 -11.15
N ARG A 57 -1.90 -2.31 -11.03
CA ARG A 57 -3.16 -1.71 -11.50
C ARG A 57 -3.45 -0.38 -10.79
N ALA A 58 -3.30 -0.31 -9.47
CA ALA A 58 -3.50 0.92 -8.72
C ALA A 58 -2.53 2.04 -9.18
N ASN A 59 -1.26 1.69 -9.39
CA ASN A 59 -0.24 2.62 -9.90
C ASN A 59 -0.55 3.11 -11.32
N ALA A 60 -0.91 2.21 -12.23
CA ALA A 60 -1.25 2.55 -13.61
C ALA A 60 -2.51 3.42 -13.68
N GLN A 61 -3.51 3.13 -12.84
CA GLN A 61 -4.73 3.93 -12.74
C GLN A 61 -4.43 5.34 -12.23
N PHE A 62 -3.60 5.47 -11.18
CA PHE A 62 -3.16 6.76 -10.68
C PHE A 62 -2.43 7.58 -11.75
N GLU A 63 -1.46 6.97 -12.44
CA GLU A 63 -0.71 7.63 -13.51
C GLU A 63 -1.65 8.08 -14.65
N ALA A 64 -2.61 7.24 -15.03
CA ALA A 64 -3.61 7.58 -16.06
C ALA A 64 -4.50 8.75 -15.63
N GLN A 65 -4.93 8.79 -14.37
CA GLN A 65 -5.72 9.89 -13.83
C GLN A 65 -4.93 11.20 -13.77
N MET A 66 -3.65 11.15 -13.40
CA MET A 66 -2.78 12.33 -13.41
C MET A 66 -2.52 12.90 -14.82
N LYS A 67 -2.74 12.13 -15.90
CA LYS A 67 -2.63 12.66 -17.28
C LYS A 67 -3.77 13.62 -17.63
N SER A 68 -4.96 13.42 -17.09
CA SER A 68 -6.14 14.27 -17.33
C SER A 68 -6.54 15.12 -16.12
N TYR A 69 -5.79 15.02 -15.02
CA TYR A 69 -6.07 15.75 -13.79
C TYR A 69 -5.97 17.26 -13.99
N LYS A 70 -6.93 17.97 -13.40
CA LYS A 70 -6.92 19.42 -13.28
C LYS A 70 -6.89 19.75 -11.81
N VAL A 71 -5.97 20.63 -11.43
CA VAL A 71 -5.86 21.06 -10.03
C VAL A 71 -7.15 21.82 -9.68
N PRO A 72 -7.92 21.35 -8.69
CA PRO A 72 -9.18 21.98 -8.34
C PRO A 72 -8.90 23.34 -7.67
N ASN A 73 -9.81 24.29 -7.89
CA ASN A 73 -9.79 25.58 -7.20
C ASN A 73 -10.52 25.44 -5.85
N ILE A 74 -9.89 24.74 -4.91
CA ILE A 74 -10.42 24.54 -3.56
C ILE A 74 -10.14 25.80 -2.75
N LYS A 75 -11.17 26.34 -2.11
CA LYS A 75 -11.00 27.29 -1.02
C LYS A 75 -10.75 26.46 0.24
N ASN A 76 -9.55 26.53 0.81
CA ASN A 76 -9.18 25.79 2.02
C ASN A 76 -10.16 26.13 3.16
N VAL A 77 -11.13 25.25 3.40
CA VAL A 77 -12.01 25.32 4.57
C VAL A 77 -11.40 24.40 5.63
N PRO A 78 -11.04 24.90 6.82
CA PRO A 78 -10.53 24.05 7.90
C PRO A 78 -11.57 22.98 8.26
N ARG A 79 -11.20 21.71 8.15
CA ARG A 79 -12.06 20.58 8.58
C ARG A 79 -11.69 20.15 10.00
N PRO A 80 -12.68 19.84 10.85
CA PRO A 80 -12.41 19.32 12.19
C PRO A 80 -11.77 17.93 12.11
N VAL A 81 -10.67 17.74 12.83
CA VAL A 81 -9.99 16.44 12.94
C VAL A 81 -10.80 15.54 13.87
N ASN A 82 -11.39 14.47 13.35
CA ASN A 82 -12.08 13.47 14.15
C ASN A 82 -11.11 12.35 14.56
N GLU A 83 -10.50 12.48 15.74
CA GLU A 83 -9.52 11.51 16.26
C GLU A 83 -10.14 10.17 16.71
N ASN A 84 -11.48 10.06 16.74
CA ASN A 84 -12.20 8.96 17.40
C ASN A 84 -12.92 7.97 16.47
N MET A 85 -12.70 8.00 15.15
CA MET A 85 -13.25 6.97 14.25
C MET A 85 -12.24 5.88 13.91
N ALA A 86 -12.76 4.67 13.63
CA ALA A 86 -12.05 3.55 13.01
C ALA A 86 -11.14 4.03 11.85
N PRO A 87 -10.11 3.28 11.41
CA PRO A 87 -9.18 3.73 10.37
C PRO A 87 -9.90 3.97 9.03
N SER A 88 -10.48 5.15 8.89
CA SER A 88 -11.05 5.68 7.67
C SER A 88 -9.97 6.50 6.96
N PRO A 89 -9.96 6.51 5.63
CA PRO A 89 -9.08 7.40 4.87
C PRO A 89 -9.26 8.86 5.35
N PRO A 90 -8.18 9.65 5.46
CA PRO A 90 -8.28 11.07 5.79
C PRO A 90 -9.26 11.80 4.85
N GLU A 91 -10.19 12.57 5.41
CA GLU A 91 -11.20 13.29 4.61
C GLU A 91 -10.56 14.32 3.65
N THR A 92 -9.35 14.79 3.97
CA THR A 92 -8.52 15.66 3.11
C THR A 92 -8.15 15.01 1.78
N LEU A 93 -8.17 13.67 1.69
CA LEU A 93 -7.96 12.95 0.43
C LEU A 93 -9.11 13.16 -0.56
N LEU A 94 -10.34 13.40 -0.08
CA LEU A 94 -11.52 13.57 -0.94
C LEU A 94 -11.42 14.81 -1.82
N ASP A 95 -10.64 15.79 -1.39
CA ASP A 95 -10.37 17.01 -2.15
C ASP A 95 -9.45 16.73 -3.36
N TYR A 96 -8.73 15.60 -3.33
CA TYR A 96 -7.78 15.16 -4.33
C TYR A 96 -8.16 13.80 -4.90
N TYR A 97 -9.15 13.78 -5.79
CA TYR A 97 -9.72 12.54 -6.35
C TYR A 97 -8.68 11.47 -6.79
N PRO A 98 -7.59 11.80 -7.51
CA PRO A 98 -6.60 10.79 -7.89
C PRO A 98 -5.96 10.10 -6.69
N LEU A 99 -5.71 10.84 -5.61
CA LEU A 99 -5.11 10.31 -4.40
C LEU A 99 -6.10 9.45 -3.60
N ALA A 100 -7.38 9.85 -3.55
CA ALA A 100 -8.44 9.06 -2.91
C ALA A 100 -8.64 7.71 -3.62
N GLU A 101 -8.71 7.71 -4.95
CA GLU A 101 -8.85 6.47 -5.73
C GLU A 101 -7.62 5.57 -5.56
N TYR A 102 -6.42 6.16 -5.58
CA TYR A 102 -5.18 5.43 -5.31
C TYR A 102 -5.16 4.81 -3.91
N CYS A 103 -5.61 5.55 -2.89
CA CYS A 103 -5.80 5.03 -1.53
C CYS A 103 -6.66 3.78 -1.51
N ASN A 104 -7.82 3.84 -2.17
CA ASN A 104 -8.74 2.71 -2.25
C ASN A 104 -8.09 1.52 -2.95
N GLY A 105 -7.36 1.73 -4.05
CA GLY A 105 -6.63 0.67 -4.75
C GLY A 105 -5.57 0.00 -3.87
N LEU A 106 -4.82 0.79 -3.08
CA LEU A 106 -3.85 0.27 -2.11
C LEU A 106 -4.52 -0.51 -0.97
N LEU A 107 -5.65 -0.02 -0.45
CA LEU A 107 -6.41 -0.70 0.60
C LEU A 107 -7.03 -2.01 0.12
N ILE A 108 -7.59 -2.04 -1.09
CA ILE A 108 -8.09 -3.27 -1.73
C ILE A 108 -6.95 -4.29 -1.83
N THR A 109 -5.80 -3.85 -2.34
CA THR A 109 -4.60 -4.70 -2.47
C THR A 109 -4.09 -5.21 -1.12
N LEU A 110 -4.19 -4.42 -0.05
CA LEU A 110 -3.79 -4.85 1.29
C LEU A 110 -4.83 -5.77 1.95
N ASN A 111 -6.12 -5.53 1.69
CA ASN A 111 -7.21 -6.34 2.24
C ASN A 111 -7.20 -7.77 1.67
N SER A 112 -6.83 -7.94 0.40
CA SER A 112 -6.68 -9.26 -0.22
C SER A 112 -5.60 -10.13 0.45
N LEU A 113 -4.61 -9.49 1.08
CA LEU A 113 -3.59 -10.18 1.87
C LEU A 113 -4.09 -10.57 3.27
N ARG A 114 -4.98 -9.79 3.89
CA ARG A 114 -5.24 -9.81 5.35
C ARG A 114 -5.68 -11.16 5.91
N ILE A 115 -6.34 -11.99 5.11
CA ILE A 115 -6.89 -13.25 5.59
C ILE A 115 -5.91 -14.42 5.48
N THR A 116 -4.82 -14.26 4.71
CA THR A 116 -3.89 -15.35 4.37
C THR A 116 -2.41 -14.98 4.46
N ALA A 117 -2.07 -13.72 4.78
CA ALA A 117 -0.72 -13.18 4.67
C ALA A 117 0.30 -14.00 5.47
N PRO A 118 1.16 -14.79 4.79
CA PRO A 118 2.22 -15.47 5.49
C PRO A 118 3.26 -14.41 5.90
N LEU A 119 3.71 -14.42 7.15
CA LEU A 119 4.65 -13.40 7.65
C LEU A 119 5.98 -13.38 6.87
N ASN A 120 6.28 -14.45 6.13
CA ASN A 120 7.46 -14.55 5.26
C ASN A 120 7.42 -13.69 3.98
N ILE A 121 6.29 -13.02 3.64
CA ILE A 121 6.23 -12.05 2.53
C ILE A 121 6.36 -10.60 2.99
N VAL A 122 6.43 -10.35 4.29
CA VAL A 122 6.32 -9.00 4.85
C VAL A 122 7.33 -8.02 4.23
N LYS A 123 8.60 -8.44 4.09
CA LYS A 123 9.66 -7.61 3.50
C LYS A 123 9.35 -7.23 2.04
N GLU A 124 8.81 -8.18 1.28
CA GLU A 124 8.47 -7.96 -0.13
C GLU A 124 7.29 -7.00 -0.27
N VAL A 125 6.27 -7.14 0.58
CA VAL A 125 5.11 -6.24 0.61
C VAL A 125 5.53 -4.83 0.96
N TYR A 126 6.26 -4.62 2.07
CA TYR A 126 6.74 -3.29 2.46
C TYR A 126 7.59 -2.65 1.35
N LYS A 127 8.48 -3.44 0.72
CA LYS A 127 9.32 -2.94 -0.37
C LYS A 127 8.49 -2.53 -1.60
N ALA A 128 7.52 -3.33 -1.99
CA ALA A 128 6.64 -3.03 -3.11
C ALA A 128 5.81 -1.76 -2.87
N PHE A 129 5.28 -1.57 -1.66
CA PHE A 129 4.60 -0.33 -1.28
C PHE A 129 5.55 0.89 -1.28
N GLU A 130 6.78 0.75 -0.78
CA GLU A 130 7.78 1.82 -0.85
C GLU A 130 8.09 2.22 -2.31
N ASP A 131 8.30 1.23 -3.18
CA ASP A 131 8.56 1.47 -4.61
C ASP A 131 7.36 2.11 -5.31
N SER A 132 6.15 1.67 -4.96
CA SER A 132 4.87 2.21 -5.41
C SER A 132 4.71 3.69 -5.03
N LEU A 133 4.93 4.04 -3.76
CA LEU A 133 4.87 5.43 -3.28
C LEU A 133 5.96 6.30 -3.92
N THR A 134 7.16 5.75 -4.08
CA THR A 134 8.26 6.44 -4.78
C THR A 134 7.91 6.71 -6.25
N GLN A 135 7.21 5.78 -6.91
CA GLN A 135 6.71 5.99 -8.26
C GLN A 135 5.64 7.08 -8.31
N THR A 136 4.72 7.10 -7.34
CA THR A 136 3.71 8.17 -7.20
C THR A 136 4.37 9.54 -7.07
N VAL A 137 5.42 9.68 -6.27
CA VAL A 137 6.21 10.92 -6.16
C VAL A 137 6.76 11.36 -7.52
N LYS A 138 7.35 10.45 -8.30
CA LYS A 138 7.85 10.77 -9.65
C LYS A 138 6.75 11.24 -10.59
N VAL A 139 5.56 10.62 -10.52
CA VAL A 139 4.39 11.03 -11.32
C VAL A 139 3.95 12.44 -10.94
N LEU A 140 3.90 12.77 -9.65
CA LEU A 140 3.57 14.12 -9.16
C LEU A 140 4.58 15.16 -9.65
N ILE A 141 5.87 14.86 -9.58
CA ILE A 141 6.94 15.73 -10.07
C ILE A 141 6.83 15.95 -11.59
N ALA A 142 6.63 14.88 -12.36
CA ALA A 142 6.45 14.97 -13.80
C ALA A 142 5.21 15.79 -14.19
N PHE A 143 4.10 15.61 -13.46
CA PHE A 143 2.90 16.41 -13.64
C PHE A 143 3.16 17.90 -13.37
N TYR A 144 3.80 18.23 -12.24
CA TYR A 144 4.15 19.61 -11.91
C TYR A 144 4.99 20.25 -13.00
N HIS A 145 6.07 19.61 -13.45
CA HIS A 145 6.93 20.18 -14.48
C HIS A 145 6.22 20.40 -15.81
N ARG A 146 5.24 19.55 -16.14
CA ARG A 146 4.43 19.68 -17.36
C ARG A 146 3.45 20.85 -17.28
N GLU A 147 2.77 21.03 -16.15
CA GLU A 147 1.65 21.97 -16.02
C GLU A 147 2.00 23.30 -15.33
N GLN A 148 3.15 23.41 -14.67
CA GLN A 148 3.51 24.56 -13.80
C GLN A 148 3.47 25.94 -14.48
N GLN A 149 3.60 26.01 -15.82
CA GLN A 149 3.53 27.26 -16.57
C GLN A 149 2.09 27.74 -16.79
N ALA A 150 1.12 26.82 -16.76
CA ALA A 150 -0.30 27.10 -16.96
C ALA A 150 -1.05 27.37 -15.63
N PHE A 151 -0.42 27.07 -14.49
CA PHE A 151 -1.05 27.28 -13.18
C PHE A 151 -1.26 28.75 -12.86
N THR A 152 -2.46 29.06 -12.38
CA THR A 152 -2.71 30.24 -11.55
C THR A 152 -2.04 30.08 -10.18
N ASP A 153 -1.84 31.19 -9.45
CA ASP A 153 -1.26 31.15 -8.11
C ASP A 153 -2.07 30.25 -7.15
N VAL A 154 -3.39 30.24 -7.29
CA VAL A 154 -4.29 29.41 -6.48
C VAL A 154 -4.12 27.93 -6.81
N GLU A 155 -4.05 27.56 -8.10
CA GLU A 155 -3.79 26.18 -8.50
C GLU A 155 -2.41 25.71 -8.05
N ARG A 156 -1.39 26.59 -8.12
CA ARG A 156 -0.06 26.26 -7.63
C ARG A 156 -0.09 25.97 -6.13
N GLN A 157 -0.77 26.80 -5.33
CA GLN A 157 -0.91 26.58 -3.90
C GLN A 157 -1.68 25.29 -3.59
N ASN A 158 -2.75 25.01 -4.33
CA ASN A 158 -3.54 23.78 -4.15
C ASN A 158 -2.74 22.53 -4.54
N PHE A 159 -1.86 22.62 -5.54
CA PHE A 159 -0.96 21.53 -5.87
C PHE A 159 0.10 21.29 -4.78
N VAL A 160 0.61 22.34 -4.13
CA VAL A 160 1.46 22.16 -2.95
C VAL A 160 0.69 21.52 -1.80
N SER A 161 -0.55 21.93 -1.54
CA SER A 161 -1.41 21.27 -0.55
C SER A 161 -1.68 19.81 -0.90
N TYR A 162 -1.79 19.45 -2.19
CA TYR A 162 -1.85 18.06 -2.64
C TYR A 162 -0.59 17.30 -2.21
N CYS A 163 0.60 17.83 -2.49
CA CYS A 163 1.87 17.18 -2.13
C CYS A 163 2.01 17.01 -0.61
N VAL A 164 1.61 18.01 0.17
CA VAL A 164 1.61 17.94 1.64
C VAL A 164 0.61 16.88 2.14
N CYS A 165 -0.60 16.83 1.58
CA CYS A 165 -1.58 15.79 1.91
C CYS A 165 -1.04 14.38 1.60
N PHE A 166 -0.32 14.23 0.49
CA PHE A 166 0.36 12.97 0.15
C PHE A 166 1.39 12.57 1.22
N THR A 167 2.26 13.47 1.68
CA THR A 167 3.35 13.13 2.62
C THR A 167 2.93 13.05 4.08
N GLU A 168 2.02 13.93 4.51
CA GLU A 168 1.65 14.10 5.93
C GLU A 168 0.38 13.33 6.32
N ASP A 169 -0.56 13.11 5.41
CA ASP A 169 -1.80 12.39 5.72
C ASP A 169 -1.79 10.99 5.10
N PHE A 170 -1.55 10.90 3.79
CA PHE A 170 -1.71 9.67 3.02
C PHE A 170 -0.65 8.62 3.35
N VAL A 171 0.64 8.95 3.25
CA VAL A 171 1.71 7.98 3.51
C VAL A 171 1.64 7.42 4.94
N PRO A 172 1.47 8.23 6.00
CA PRO A 172 1.30 7.71 7.36
C PRO A 172 0.10 6.79 7.52
N TYR A 173 -1.01 7.11 6.87
CA TYR A 173 -2.20 6.26 6.87
C TYR A 173 -1.90 4.88 6.24
N ILE A 174 -1.25 4.83 5.08
CA ILE A 174 -0.87 3.57 4.43
C ILE A 174 0.12 2.77 5.29
N VAL A 175 1.12 3.43 5.90
CA VAL A 175 2.06 2.78 6.83
C VAL A 175 1.32 2.19 8.04
N LYS A 176 0.36 2.93 8.61
CA LYS A 176 -0.50 2.43 9.69
C LYS A 176 -1.27 1.19 9.25
N CYS A 177 -1.89 1.20 8.08
CA CYS A 177 -2.60 0.03 7.53
C CYS A 177 -1.65 -1.17 7.36
N LEU A 178 -0.45 -0.96 6.83
CA LEU A 178 0.58 -2.01 6.71
C LEU A 178 0.97 -2.60 8.07
N SER A 179 1.15 -1.75 9.08
CA SER A 179 1.47 -2.19 10.45
C SER A 179 0.36 -3.00 11.11
N MET A 180 -0.91 -2.71 10.76
CA MET A 180 -2.06 -3.49 11.22
C MET A 180 -2.15 -4.85 10.53
N SER A 181 -1.83 -4.92 9.24
CA SER A 181 -1.80 -6.19 8.50
C SER A 181 -0.58 -7.06 8.84
N PHE A 182 0.54 -6.43 9.24
CA PHE A 182 1.77 -7.11 9.65
C PHE A 182 2.27 -6.58 11.00
N PRO A 183 1.67 -7.00 12.12
CA PRO A 183 2.07 -6.53 13.45
C PRO A 183 3.54 -6.86 13.74
N SER A 184 4.33 -5.87 14.14
CA SER A 184 5.77 -6.06 14.39
C SER A 184 6.06 -7.08 15.48
N THR A 185 5.15 -7.24 16.46
CA THR A 185 5.21 -8.27 17.50
C THR A 185 5.16 -9.68 16.92
N ALA A 186 4.17 -9.95 16.06
CA ALA A 186 4.01 -11.24 15.40
C ALA A 186 5.21 -11.54 14.46
N VAL A 187 5.70 -10.53 13.74
CA VAL A 187 6.88 -10.68 12.88
C VAL A 187 8.13 -11.00 13.70
N ALA A 188 8.38 -10.27 14.79
CA ALA A 188 9.54 -10.49 15.66
C ALA A 188 9.52 -11.89 16.30
N GLU A 189 8.35 -12.33 16.78
CA GLU A 189 8.14 -13.65 17.35
C GLU A 189 8.44 -14.76 16.33
N GLN A 190 7.93 -14.65 15.10
CA GLN A 190 8.22 -15.63 14.05
C GLN A 190 9.69 -15.67 13.63
N LEU A 191 10.39 -14.54 13.69
CA LEU A 191 11.82 -14.45 13.37
C LEU A 191 12.71 -14.86 14.55
N GLY A 192 12.17 -15.03 15.76
CA GLY A 192 12.94 -15.33 16.96
C GLY A 192 13.86 -14.19 17.40
N VAL A 193 13.50 -12.94 17.10
CA VAL A 193 14.29 -11.74 17.42
C VAL A 193 13.52 -10.82 18.38
N THR A 194 14.21 -9.89 19.04
CA THR A 194 13.54 -8.85 19.83
C THR A 194 12.95 -7.78 18.93
N LEU A 195 11.94 -7.06 19.42
CA LEU A 195 11.35 -5.91 18.73
C LEU A 195 12.38 -4.83 18.39
N SER A 196 13.36 -4.60 19.26
CA SER A 196 14.43 -3.63 19.03
C SER A 196 15.26 -3.99 17.79
N VAL A 197 15.67 -5.26 17.67
CA VAL A 197 16.43 -5.75 16.50
C VAL A 197 15.61 -5.62 15.22
N LEU A 198 14.31 -5.91 15.28
CA LEU A 198 13.42 -5.74 14.14
C LEU A 198 13.29 -4.27 13.73
N GLN A 199 13.15 -3.36 14.69
CA GLN A 199 13.09 -1.91 14.43
C GLN A 199 14.39 -1.38 13.82
N ASP A 200 15.54 -1.80 14.37
CA ASP A 200 16.87 -1.41 13.87
C ASP A 200 17.11 -1.90 12.43
N SER A 201 16.53 -3.04 12.05
CA SER A 201 16.63 -3.59 10.69
C SER A 201 15.89 -2.75 9.63
N LYS A 202 14.96 -1.89 10.04
CA LYS A 202 14.09 -1.08 9.15
C LYS A 202 13.29 -1.89 8.11
N VAL A 203 13.10 -3.19 8.31
CA VAL A 203 12.37 -4.07 7.36
C VAL A 203 10.89 -3.70 7.23
N LEU A 204 10.29 -3.17 8.30
CA LEU A 204 8.88 -2.77 8.36
C LEU A 204 8.71 -1.24 8.32
N HIS A 205 9.63 -0.55 7.65
CA HIS A 205 9.68 0.91 7.62
C HIS A 205 9.62 1.43 6.18
N ILE A 206 8.78 2.44 5.95
CA ILE A 206 8.76 3.22 4.71
C ILE A 206 9.36 4.58 5.03
N ASP A 207 10.43 4.95 4.33
CA ASP A 207 11.16 6.19 4.57
C ASP A 207 10.39 7.41 4.06
N ARG A 208 9.61 8.00 4.96
CA ARG A 208 8.85 9.22 4.70
C ARG A 208 9.75 10.41 4.37
N LEU A 209 10.87 10.56 5.06
CA LEU A 209 11.78 11.69 4.87
C LEU A 209 12.33 11.68 3.44
N LYS A 210 12.73 10.51 2.95
CA LYS A 210 13.17 10.33 1.57
C LYS A 210 12.08 10.68 0.54
N LEU A 211 10.81 10.38 0.81
CA LEU A 211 9.70 10.76 -0.07
C LEU A 211 9.46 12.28 -0.03
N CYS A 212 9.54 12.90 1.14
CA CYS A 212 9.43 14.36 1.30
C CYS A 212 10.57 15.10 0.59
N GLU A 213 11.83 14.69 0.80
CA GLU A 213 13.01 15.29 0.15
C GLU A 213 12.90 15.33 -1.37
N GLN A 214 12.27 14.33 -1.98
CA GLN A 214 12.04 14.30 -3.43
C GLN A 214 10.99 15.33 -3.86
N LEU A 215 9.98 15.58 -3.02
CA LEU A 215 8.93 16.57 -3.25
C LEU A 215 9.32 17.98 -2.78
N ASP A 216 10.38 18.13 -1.99
CA ASP A 216 10.82 19.42 -1.44
C ASP A 216 11.16 20.44 -2.53
N ASN A 217 11.60 19.97 -3.70
CA ASN A 217 11.82 20.81 -4.87
C ASN A 217 10.53 21.47 -5.39
N ILE A 218 9.35 20.98 -5.04
CA ILE A 218 8.06 21.56 -5.41
C ILE A 218 7.51 22.44 -4.28
N THR A 219 7.59 21.97 -3.04
CA THR A 219 7.02 22.65 -1.86
C THR A 219 7.86 23.85 -1.42
N SER A 220 9.19 23.78 -1.55
CA SER A 220 10.11 24.87 -1.14
C SER A 220 10.17 26.03 -2.15
N ILE A 221 9.58 25.91 -3.33
CA ILE A 221 9.48 27.01 -4.31
C ILE A 221 8.47 28.09 -3.85
N ILE A 222 7.62 27.80 -2.85
CA ILE A 222 6.50 28.66 -2.43
C ILE A 222 6.69 29.23 -1.01
N THR A 223 7.77 28.88 -0.30
CA THR A 223 8.10 29.47 1.01
C THR A 223 9.02 30.66 0.83
#